data_AF-W1WIQ8-F1
#
_entry.id   AF-W1WIQ8-F1
#
_cell.length_a   1.000
_cell.length_b   1.000
_cell.length_c   1.000
_cell.angle_alpha   90.00
_cell.angle_beta   90.00
_cell.angle_gamma   90.00
#
_symmetry.space_group_name_H-M   'P 1'
#
loop_
_entity.id
_entity.type
_entity.pdbx_description
1 polymer ?
#
loop_
_entity_poly.entity_id
_entity_poly.type
_entity_poly.pdbx_seq_one_letter_code
_entity_poly.pdbx_strand_id
1 'polypeptide(L)' 'MGEYKKYWIAVVAVLIIGFSILGYLGTDVYHQAPPVPTAYVSQDGQVLFTKEDILHGQSAWQSTGGQS' A
#
# COMPACT_ATOMS: atom_id res chain seq x y z
N MET A 1 -13.75 -37.01 0.89
CA MET A 1 -12.40 -36.56 1.29
C MET A 1 -11.32 -37.66 1.33
N GLY A 2 -11.55 -38.90 0.89
CA GLY A 2 -10.62 -40.03 1.09
C GLY A 2 -9.31 -39.95 0.29
N GLU A 3 -9.36 -40.09 -1.05
CA GLU A 3 -8.16 -40.17 -1.89
C GLU A 3 -7.38 -38.85 -2.00
N TYR A 4 -8.09 -37.72 -1.97
CA TYR A 4 -7.49 -36.40 -2.18
C TYR A 4 -7.17 -35.64 -0.89
N LYS A 5 -7.30 -36.27 0.29
CA LYS A 5 -7.07 -35.61 1.58
C LYS A 5 -5.71 -34.91 1.65
N LYS A 6 -4.67 -35.59 1.15
CA LYS A 6 -3.29 -35.07 1.12
C LYS A 6 -3.15 -33.81 0.24
N TYR A 7 -3.84 -33.76 -0.90
CA TYR A 7 -3.79 -32.62 -1.80
C TYR A 7 -4.57 -31.43 -1.22
N TRP A 8 -5.73 -31.67 -0.60
CA TRP A 8 -6.47 -30.62 0.10
C TRP A 8 -5.70 -30.04 1.28
N ILE A 9 -5.00 -30.88 2.05
CA ILE A 9 -4.09 -30.40 3.11
C ILE A 9 -2.96 -29.56 2.50
N ALA A 10 -2.37 -29.98 1.37
CA ALA A 10 -1.34 -29.21 0.69
C ALA A 10 -1.86 -27.85 0.20
N VAL A 11 -3.06 -27.79 -0.39
CA VAL A 11 -3.68 -26.52 -0.80
C VAL A 11 -3.88 -25.59 0.38
N VAL A 12 -4.48 -26.09 1.47
CA VAL A 12 -4.68 -25.28 2.69
C VAL A 12 -3.34 -24.82 3.26
N ALA A 13 -2.32 -25.66 3.28
CA ALA A 13 -0.98 -25.29 3.73
C ALA A 13 -0.37 -24.18 2.87
N VAL A 14 -0.44 -24.28 1.54
CA VAL A 14 0.04 -23.25 0.62
C VAL A 14 -0.71 -21.93 0.82
N LEU A 15 -2.03 -21.98 0.98
CA LEU A 15 -2.82 -20.78 1.24
C LEU A 15 -2.42 -20.13 2.57
N ILE A 16 -2.34 -20.91 3.65
CA ILE A 16 -1.95 -20.38 4.97
C ILE A 16 -0.56 -19.73 4.89
N ILE A 17 0.42 -20.41 4.30
CA ILE A 17 1.79 -19.87 4.18
C ILE A 17 1.80 -18.61 3.30
N GLY A 18 1.15 -18.66 2.14
CA GLY A 18 1.10 -17.53 1.20
C GLY A 18 0.44 -16.30 1.82
N PHE A 19 -0.73 -16.47 2.45
CA PHE A 19 -1.43 -15.38 3.12
C PHE A 19 -0.70 -14.88 4.37
N SER A 20 0.01 -15.75 5.09
CA SER A 20 0.82 -15.33 6.24
C SER A 20 2.00 -14.45 5.80
N ILE A 21 2.71 -14.84 4.74
CA ILE A 21 3.79 -14.03 4.16
C ILE A 21 3.23 -12.70 3.65
N LEU A 22 2.13 -12.75 2.90
CA LEU A 22 1.48 -11.54 2.36
C LEU A 22 1.04 -10.60 3.49
N GLY A 23 0.43 -11.12 4.55
CA GLY A 23 0.00 -10.33 5.70
C GLY A 23 1.18 -9.69 6.43
N TYR A 24 2.23 -10.47 6.70
CA TYR A 24 3.45 -9.95 7.34
C TYR A 24 4.07 -8.82 6.52
N LEU A 25 4.33 -9.03 5.22
CA LEU A 25 4.90 -8.01 4.36
C LEU A 25 3.96 -6.82 4.17
N GLY A 26 2.64 -7.03 4.14
CA GLY A 26 1.66 -5.95 4.08
C GLY A 26 1.72 -5.01 5.29
N THR A 27 1.94 -5.55 6.50
CA THR A 27 2.14 -4.70 7.70
C THR A 27 3.41 -3.87 7.61
N ASP A 28 4.47 -4.43 7.05
CA ASP A 28 5.74 -3.74 6.88
C ASP A 28 5.62 -2.58 5.88
N VAL A 29 4.95 -2.82 4.75
CA VAL A 29 4.62 -1.78 3.76
C VAL A 29 3.82 -0.64 4.37
N TYR A 30 2.85 -0.94 5.24
CA TYR A 30 2.03 0.09 5.89
C TYR A 30 2.85 0.98 6.83
N HIS A 31 3.78 0.41 7.59
CA HIS A 31 4.62 1.15 8.53
C HIS A 31 5.78 1.91 7.86
N GLN A 32 6.32 1.37 6.77
CA GLN A 32 7.43 1.97 6.05
C GLN A 32 6.99 2.90 4.91
N ALA A 33 5.69 3.00 4.64
CA ALA A 33 5.16 3.93 3.65
C ALA A 33 5.62 5.36 3.99
N PRO A 34 6.20 6.09 3.02
CA PRO A 34 6.67 7.45 3.27
C PRO A 34 5.51 8.33 3.72
N PRO A 35 5.58 8.97 4.89
CA PRO A 35 4.50 9.82 5.36
C PRO A 35 4.38 11.06 4.48
N VAL A 36 3.16 11.41 4.06
CA VAL A 36 2.91 12.68 3.37
C VAL A 36 3.01 13.82 4.40
N PRO A 37 3.97 14.74 4.28
CA PRO A 37 4.14 15.84 5.23
C PRO A 37 2.91 16.73 5.30
N THR A 38 2.69 17.38 6.44
CA THR A 38 1.58 18.33 6.62
C THR A 38 1.73 19.56 5.72
N ALA A 39 2.96 20.06 5.58
CA ALA A 39 3.32 21.13 4.67
C ALA A 39 4.81 21.10 4.31
N TYR A 40 5.13 21.64 3.14
CA TYR A 40 6.47 22.04 2.73
C TYR A 40 6.61 23.55 2.88
N VAL A 41 7.65 24.00 3.56
CA VAL A 41 7.85 25.41 3.92
C VAL A 41 9.22 25.87 3.40
N SER A 42 9.28 27.08 2.84
CA SER A 42 10.53 27.72 2.45
C SER A 42 11.39 28.05 3.68
N GLN A 43 12.67 28.35 3.45
CA GLN A 43 13.57 28.77 4.54
C GLN A 43 13.10 30.06 5.23
N ASP A 44 12.37 30.91 4.50
CA ASP A 44 11.83 32.17 5.01
C ASP A 44 10.46 32.00 5.71
N GLY A 45 9.96 30.76 5.86
CA GLY A 45 8.72 30.45 6.56
C GLY A 45 7.46 30.48 5.69
N GLN A 46 7.59 30.63 4.38
CA GLN A 46 6.45 30.60 3.46
C GLN A 46 6.01 29.16 3.18
N VAL A 47 4.73 28.84 3.39
CA VAL A 47 4.17 27.54 2.98
C VAL A 47 4.13 27.47 1.45
N LEU A 48 4.77 26.44 0.89
CA LEU A 48 4.82 26.18 -0.55
C LEU A 48 3.72 25.21 -0.99
N PHE A 49 3.57 24.11 -0.27
CA PHE A 49 2.57 23.08 -0.53
C PHE A 49 2.06 22.49 0.78
N THR A 50 0.78 22.20 0.85
CA THR A 50 0.16 21.46 1.95
C THR A 50 -0.09 20.00 1.57
N LYS A 51 -0.40 19.18 2.58
CA LYS A 51 -0.90 17.81 2.34
C LYS A 51 -2.11 17.79 1.40
N GLU A 52 -3.02 18.77 1.52
CA GLU A 52 -4.23 18.85 0.70
C GLU A 52 -3.89 19.11 -0.77
N ASP A 53 -2.95 20.03 -1.04
CA ASP A 53 -2.47 20.31 -2.39
C ASP A 53 -1.87 19.06 -3.06
N ILE A 54 -1.13 18.24 -2.29
CA ILE A 54 -0.55 16.99 -2.78
C ILE A 54 -1.64 15.96 -3.14
N LEU A 55 -2.66 15.81 -2.29
CA LEU A 55 -3.77 14.88 -2.53
C LEU A 55 -4.67 15.33 -3.70
N HIS A 56 -4.87 16.64 -3.86
CA HIS A 56 -5.53 17.21 -5.04
C HIS A 56 -4.72 16.98 -6.31
N GLY A 57 -3.40 17.18 -6.26
CA GLY A 57 -2.50 16.84 -7.38
C GLY A 57 -2.57 15.36 -7.76
N GLN A 58 -2.61 14.46 -6.79
CA GLN A 58 -2.81 13.03 -7.02
C GLN A 58 -4.14 12.74 -7.72
N SER A 59 -5.23 13.36 -7.28
CA SER A 59 -6.56 13.20 -7.87
C SER A 59 -6.61 13.75 -9.30
N ALA A 60 -5.95 14.88 -9.56
CA ALA A 60 -5.82 15.46 -10.89
C ALA A 60 -5.00 14.55 -11.82
N TRP A 61 -3.90 13.97 -11.36
CA TRP A 61 -3.15 13.00 -12.17
C TRP A 61 -4.00 11.78 -12.53
N GLN A 62 -4.74 11.22 -11.56
CA GLN A 62 -5.66 10.10 -11.78
C GLN A 62 -6.76 10.44 -12.81
N SER A 63 -7.28 11.68 -12.81
CA SER A 63 -8.32 12.08 -13.76
C SER A 63 -7.80 12.27 -15.19
N THR A 64 -6.51 12.54 -15.37
CA THR A 64 -5.88 12.69 -16.70
C THR A 64 -5.42 11.39 -17.36
N GLY A 65 -5.65 10.24 -16.72
CA GLY A 65 -5.23 8.93 -17.22
C GLY A 65 -4.38 8.15 -16.21
N GLY A 66 -3.80 8.82 -15.20
CA GLY A 66 -3.11 8.13 -14.12
C GLY A 66 -2.01 7.17 -14.62
N GLN A 67 -2.25 5.86 -14.45
CA GLN A 67 -1.34 4.77 -14.84
C GLN A 67 -1.60 4.19 -16.23
N SER A 68 -2.53 4.77 -17.01
CA SER A 68 -2.97 4.23 -18.32
C SER A 68 -2.04 4.52 -19.49
#